data_AF-F0ZAE8-F1
#
_entry.id   AF-F0ZAE8-F1
#
_cell.length_a   1.000
_cell.length_b   1.000
_cell.length_c   1.000
_cell.angle_alpha   90.00
_cell.angle_beta   90.00
_cell.angle_gamma   90.00
#
_symmetry.space_group_name_H-M   'P 1'
#
loop_
_entity.id
_entity.type
_entity.pdbx_description
1 polymer ?
#
loop_
_entity_poly.entity_id
_entity_poly.type
_entity_poly.pdbx_seq_one_letter_code
_entity_poly.pdbx_strand_id
1 'polypeptide(L)'
;ATIKFNQVLPSLKNGTLCLAGHNNILPDWNPLNNGTILLDSCVPTNYNSSLIPKGSEEIPCDNCHNAYIIILCYMTINVVYNIFILLVIKHAGATVFSIANTLRLPLTNIVFSLKFIMGINVSPFSGLSIAGLIIILLGLSGYRVASMVKAKKAAAAGGGEVTIRVIPGMGPAGMEVMPNPTPLIKPKSPDHLRNQFFSKIGIQVPDNRFKNTNNNV
;
A
#
# COMPACT_ATOMS: atom_id res chain seq x y z
N ALA A 1 9.71 -21.12 7.92
CA ALA A 1 10.82 -21.74 7.17
C ALA A 1 12.01 -20.79 7.17
N THR A 2 13.14 -21.19 7.76
CA THR A 2 14.39 -20.42 7.75
C THR A 2 15.29 -21.00 6.66
N ILE A 3 15.38 -20.29 5.53
CA ILE A 3 16.26 -20.69 4.44
C ILE A 3 17.70 -20.39 4.88
N LYS A 4 18.58 -21.39 4.79
CA LYS A 4 19.99 -21.19 5.15
C LYS A 4 20.66 -20.32 4.08
N PHE A 5 21.53 -19.40 4.50
CA PHE A 5 22.18 -18.45 3.59
C PHE A 5 23.00 -19.14 2.48
N ASN A 6 23.54 -20.32 2.75
CA ASN A 6 24.26 -21.14 1.76
C ASN A 6 23.36 -21.66 0.61
N GLN A 7 22.04 -21.67 0.80
CA GLN A 7 21.07 -22.04 -0.24
C GLN A 7 20.64 -20.83 -1.08
N VAL A 8 20.88 -19.60 -0.63
CA VAL A 8 20.42 -18.38 -1.33
C VAL A 8 21.21 -18.12 -2.61
N LEU A 9 22.55 -18.20 -2.55
CA LEU A 9 23.40 -17.99 -3.73
C LEU A 9 23.12 -18.97 -4.89
N PRO A 10 23.04 -20.30 -4.67
CA PRO A 10 22.73 -21.23 -5.75
C PRO A 10 21.31 -21.01 -6.30
N SER A 11 20.31 -20.73 -5.47
CA SER A 11 18.96 -20.38 -5.94
C SER A 11 18.94 -19.10 -6.79
N LEU A 12 19.73 -18.09 -6.42
CA LEU A 12 19.85 -16.85 -7.18
C LEU A 12 20.47 -17.09 -8.56
N LYS A 13 21.57 -17.88 -8.61
CA LYS A 13 22.24 -18.27 -9.87
C LYS A 13 21.28 -19.03 -10.78
N ASN A 14 20.57 -20.01 -10.24
CA ASN A 14 19.58 -20.81 -10.97
C ASN A 14 18.44 -19.94 -11.51
N GLY A 15 17.93 -19.00 -10.70
CA GLY A 15 16.96 -18.01 -11.16
C GLY A 15 17.46 -17.13 -12.30
N THR A 16 18.73 -16.69 -12.26
CA THR A 16 19.31 -15.90 -13.36
C THR A 16 19.46 -16.67 -14.67
N LEU A 17 19.74 -17.98 -14.60
CA LEU A 17 19.80 -18.84 -15.79
C LEU A 17 18.43 -18.99 -16.44
N CYS A 18 17.37 -19.17 -15.63
CA CYS A 18 15.97 -19.19 -16.07
C CYS A 18 15.59 -17.88 -16.79
N LEU A 19 16.00 -16.74 -16.21
CA LEU A 19 15.79 -15.40 -16.79
C LEU A 19 16.57 -15.18 -18.09
N ALA A 20 17.75 -15.79 -18.23
CA ALA A 20 18.58 -15.73 -19.43
C ALA A 20 18.05 -16.62 -20.57
N GLY A 21 16.94 -17.33 -20.37
CA GLY A 21 16.28 -18.16 -21.40
C GLY A 21 16.71 -19.62 -21.41
N HIS A 22 17.40 -20.11 -20.37
CA HIS A 22 17.60 -21.55 -20.20
C HIS A 22 16.28 -22.20 -19.77
N ASN A 23 15.77 -23.15 -20.57
CA ASN A 23 14.47 -23.77 -20.34
C ASN A 23 14.46 -24.75 -19.16
N ASN A 24 15.59 -25.41 -18.87
CA ASN A 24 15.73 -26.37 -17.79
C ASN A 24 17.01 -26.04 -16.98
N ILE A 25 16.88 -25.90 -15.66
CA ILE A 25 18.00 -25.64 -14.75
C ILE A 25 18.55 -26.95 -14.18
N LEU A 26 17.65 -27.87 -13.84
CA LEU A 26 17.97 -29.22 -13.39
C LEU A 26 17.83 -30.17 -14.59
N PRO A 27 18.77 -31.11 -14.80
CA PRO A 27 18.61 -32.16 -15.80
C PRO A 27 17.47 -33.11 -15.40
N ASP A 28 16.66 -33.50 -16.38
CA ASP A 28 15.62 -34.52 -16.19
C ASP A 28 16.26 -35.83 -15.70
N TRP A 29 15.67 -36.45 -14.67
CA TRP A 29 16.13 -37.75 -14.22
C TRP A 29 15.94 -38.82 -15.30
N ASN A 30 17.02 -39.52 -15.66
CA ASN A 30 16.97 -40.61 -16.64
C ASN A 30 17.19 -41.99 -15.94
N PRO A 31 16.19 -42.88 -15.92
CA PRO A 31 16.28 -44.20 -15.29
C PRO A 31 17.29 -45.17 -15.93
N LEU A 32 17.78 -44.89 -17.14
CA LEU A 32 18.63 -45.83 -17.91
C LEU A 32 20.08 -45.92 -17.40
N ASN A 33 20.50 -45.03 -16.50
CA ASN A 33 21.87 -44.99 -15.97
C ASN A 33 21.92 -45.53 -14.53
N ASN A 34 21.93 -46.86 -14.37
CA ASN A 34 22.39 -47.62 -13.18
C ASN A 34 22.23 -46.95 -11.79
N GLY A 35 21.03 -46.47 -11.46
CA GLY A 35 20.61 -46.22 -10.06
C GLY A 35 21.33 -45.11 -9.29
N THR A 36 22.26 -44.36 -9.90
CA THR A 36 22.84 -43.19 -9.25
C THR A 36 21.95 -41.98 -9.50
N ILE A 37 21.08 -41.67 -8.54
CA ILE A 37 20.42 -40.37 -8.44
C ILE A 37 21.52 -39.32 -8.38
N LEU A 38 21.66 -38.51 -9.44
CA LEU A 38 22.42 -37.27 -9.35
C LEU A 38 21.68 -36.40 -8.33
N LEU A 39 22.42 -35.81 -7.39
CA LEU A 39 21.88 -35.05 -6.25
C LEU A 39 21.07 -33.79 -6.67
N ASP A 40 21.00 -33.51 -7.98
CA ASP A 40 20.41 -32.31 -8.59
C ASP A 40 19.47 -32.64 -9.78
N SER A 41 18.76 -33.79 -9.78
CA SER A 41 17.78 -34.12 -10.83
C SER A 41 16.34 -33.96 -10.35
N CYS A 42 15.48 -33.38 -11.18
CA CYS A 42 14.05 -33.26 -10.89
C CYS A 42 13.29 -34.51 -11.36
N VAL A 43 12.19 -34.85 -10.67
CA VAL A 43 11.32 -35.98 -11.06
C VAL A 43 10.08 -35.41 -11.77
N PRO A 44 9.87 -35.73 -13.06
CA PRO A 44 8.66 -35.29 -13.75
C PRO A 44 7.43 -35.96 -13.12
N THR A 45 6.37 -35.18 -12.92
CA THR A 45 5.13 -35.54 -12.21
C THR A 45 4.34 -36.72 -12.79
N ASN A 46 4.77 -37.28 -13.92
CA ASN A 46 4.15 -38.42 -14.59
C ASN A 46 4.88 -39.77 -14.37
N TYR A 47 5.92 -39.83 -13.54
CA TYR A 47 6.62 -41.08 -13.23
C TYR A 47 6.00 -41.83 -12.04
N ASN A 48 6.01 -43.16 -12.13
CA ASN A 48 5.49 -44.02 -11.08
C ASN A 48 6.39 -43.94 -9.83
N SER A 49 5.88 -43.34 -8.75
CA SER A 49 6.60 -43.03 -7.50
C SER A 49 7.26 -44.26 -6.84
N SER A 50 6.89 -45.47 -7.25
CA SER A 50 7.52 -46.73 -6.79
C SER A 50 8.99 -46.93 -7.18
N LEU A 51 9.54 -46.12 -8.11
CA LEU A 51 10.95 -46.16 -8.51
C LEU A 51 11.81 -45.08 -7.81
N ILE A 52 11.18 -44.21 -7.00
CA ILE A 52 11.86 -43.13 -6.30
C ILE A 52 12.43 -43.67 -4.97
N PRO A 53 13.73 -43.49 -4.68
CA PRO A 53 14.32 -43.90 -3.42
C PRO A 53 13.63 -43.22 -2.23
N LYS A 54 13.13 -44.03 -1.29
CA LYS A 54 12.50 -43.55 -0.04
C LYS A 54 13.48 -42.62 0.70
N GLY A 55 13.14 -41.33 0.77
CA GLY A 55 13.95 -40.30 1.42
C GLY A 55 14.41 -39.16 0.51
N SER A 56 14.11 -39.22 -0.79
CA SER A 56 14.25 -38.06 -1.69
C SER A 56 12.99 -37.19 -1.64
N GLU A 57 13.15 -35.88 -1.42
CA GLU A 57 12.05 -34.92 -1.55
C GLU A 57 11.68 -34.83 -3.04
N GLU A 58 10.39 -34.97 -3.37
CA GLU A 58 9.89 -34.74 -4.72
C GLU A 58 10.08 -33.27 -5.09
N ILE A 59 11.20 -32.94 -5.74
CA ILE A 59 11.46 -31.61 -6.28
C ILE A 59 10.73 -31.52 -7.62
N PRO A 60 9.69 -30.67 -7.75
CA PRO A 60 8.98 -30.50 -9.01
C PRO A 60 9.95 -29.93 -10.06
N CYS A 61 9.89 -30.45 -11.29
CA CYS A 61 10.71 -29.94 -12.37
C CYS A 61 10.36 -28.48 -12.71
N ASP A 62 11.41 -27.65 -12.82
CA ASP A 62 11.30 -26.26 -13.24
C ASP A 62 11.07 -26.19 -14.75
N ASN A 63 9.98 -25.52 -15.17
CA ASN A 63 9.77 -25.15 -16.55
C ASN A 63 10.02 -23.65 -16.71
N CYS A 64 11.20 -23.28 -17.19
CA CYS A 64 11.60 -21.89 -17.38
C CYS A 64 11.12 -21.29 -18.70
N HIS A 65 10.33 -22.02 -19.48
CA HIS A 65 9.86 -21.56 -20.78
C HIS A 65 9.02 -20.28 -20.62
N ASN A 66 9.49 -19.19 -21.26
CA ASN A 66 8.89 -17.84 -21.17
C ASN A 66 8.82 -17.22 -19.76
N ALA A 67 9.60 -17.72 -18.80
CA ALA A 67 9.65 -17.15 -17.45
C ALA A 67 10.04 -15.66 -17.45
N TYR A 68 10.94 -15.26 -18.34
CA TYR A 68 11.38 -13.86 -18.49
C TYR A 68 10.22 -12.91 -18.83
N ILE A 69 9.24 -13.36 -19.65
CA ILE A 69 8.08 -12.54 -20.04
C ILE A 69 7.21 -12.25 -18.82
N ILE A 70 6.95 -13.27 -18.01
CA ILE A 70 6.12 -13.14 -16.80
C ILE A 70 6.78 -12.17 -15.82
N ILE A 71 8.10 -12.28 -15.65
CA ILE A 71 8.86 -11.40 -14.74
C ILE A 71 8.87 -9.95 -15.26
N LEU A 72 9.11 -9.73 -16.57
CA LEU A 72 9.07 -8.39 -17.17
C LEU A 72 7.67 -7.77 -17.05
N CYS A 73 6.62 -8.55 -17.28
CA CYS A 73 5.25 -8.10 -17.10
C CYS A 73 4.99 -7.71 -15.63
N TYR A 74 5.40 -8.54 -14.68
CA TYR A 74 5.28 -8.26 -13.24
C TYR A 74 6.02 -6.98 -12.84
N MET A 75 7.27 -6.80 -13.28
CA MET A 75 8.05 -5.59 -12.99
C MET A 75 7.38 -4.35 -13.60
N THR A 76 6.89 -4.45 -14.83
CA THR A 76 6.17 -3.36 -15.51
C THR A 76 4.92 -2.95 -14.73
N ILE A 77 4.12 -3.93 -14.30
CA ILE A 77 2.92 -3.68 -13.50
C ILE A 77 3.28 -3.01 -12.17
N ASN A 78 4.35 -3.44 -11.48
CA ASN A 78 4.78 -2.81 -10.24
C ASN A 78 5.23 -1.36 -10.42
N VAL A 79 5.97 -1.06 -11.49
CA VAL A 79 6.38 0.32 -11.81
C VAL A 79 5.14 1.18 -12.08
N VAL A 80 4.22 0.71 -12.91
CA VAL A 80 2.95 1.39 -13.20
C VAL A 80 2.12 1.58 -11.93
N TYR A 81 2.07 0.57 -11.06
CA TYR A 81 1.39 0.62 -9.77
C TYR A 81 1.95 1.72 -8.86
N ASN A 82 3.28 1.82 -8.77
CA ASN A 82 3.94 2.87 -8.00
C ASN A 82 3.67 4.28 -8.57
N ILE A 83 3.63 4.42 -9.90
CA ILE A 83 3.26 5.69 -10.57
C ILE A 83 1.82 6.07 -10.21
N PHE A 84 0.87 5.13 -10.29
CA PHE A 84 -0.52 5.39 -9.93
C PHE A 84 -0.69 5.79 -8.46
N ILE A 85 0.04 5.17 -7.55
CA ILE A 85 0.03 5.58 -6.14
C ILE A 85 0.46 7.05 -6.01
N LEU A 86 1.54 7.45 -6.67
CA LEU A 86 2.03 8.84 -6.61
C LEU A 86 1.01 9.83 -7.19
N LEU A 87 0.35 9.46 -8.29
CA LEU A 87 -0.73 10.27 -8.89
C LEU A 87 -1.93 10.40 -7.95
N VAL A 88 -2.34 9.32 -7.30
CA VAL A 88 -3.44 9.32 -6.33
C VAL A 88 -3.10 10.20 -5.12
N ILE A 89 -1.88 10.09 -4.58
CA ILE A 89 -1.44 10.93 -3.47
C ILE A 89 -1.45 12.41 -3.88
N LYS A 90 -0.94 12.73 -5.07
CA LYS A 90 -0.87 14.10 -5.58
C LYS A 90 -2.24 14.74 -5.82
N HIS A 91 -3.21 14.00 -6.37
CA HIS A 91 -4.49 14.57 -6.78
C HIS A 91 -5.65 14.33 -5.80
N ALA A 92 -5.58 13.26 -5.01
CA ALA A 92 -6.69 12.78 -4.18
C ALA A 92 -6.42 12.82 -2.66
N GLY A 93 -5.17 13.11 -2.25
CA GLY A 93 -4.80 13.28 -0.85
C GLY A 93 -4.64 11.97 -0.06
N ALA A 94 -4.26 12.09 1.22
CA ALA A 94 -3.91 10.94 2.07
C ALA A 94 -5.11 10.04 2.37
N THR A 95 -6.32 10.61 2.46
CA THR A 95 -7.54 9.87 2.78
C THR A 95 -7.96 8.91 1.67
N VAL A 96 -7.83 9.29 0.40
CA VAL A 96 -8.12 8.42 -0.76
C VAL A 96 -7.08 7.32 -0.89
N PHE A 97 -5.81 7.64 -0.65
CA PHE A 97 -4.75 6.63 -0.62
C PHE A 97 -4.97 5.57 0.46
N SER A 98 -5.32 5.96 1.70
CA SER A 98 -5.63 5.03 2.79
C SER A 98 -6.77 4.08 2.41
N ILE A 99 -7.79 4.59 1.72
CA ILE A 99 -8.95 3.80 1.30
C ILE A 99 -8.60 2.83 0.17
N ALA A 100 -7.87 3.29 -0.84
CA ALA A 100 -7.36 2.42 -1.89
C ALA A 100 -6.50 1.28 -1.30
N ASN A 101 -5.68 1.57 -0.28
CA ASN A 101 -4.87 0.57 0.38
C ASN A 101 -5.72 -0.48 1.12
N THR A 102 -6.79 -0.06 1.81
CA THR A 102 -7.72 -0.99 2.46
C THR A 102 -8.54 -1.82 1.46
N LEU A 103 -8.84 -1.28 0.27
CA LEU A 103 -9.55 -2.01 -0.78
C LEU A 103 -8.68 -3.01 -1.54
N ARG A 104 -7.35 -2.90 -1.44
CA ARG A 104 -6.42 -3.82 -2.11
C ARG A 104 -6.65 -5.27 -1.69
N LEU A 105 -6.72 -5.53 -0.38
CA LEU A 105 -6.88 -6.86 0.19
C LEU A 105 -8.18 -7.59 -0.25
N PRO A 106 -9.37 -6.98 -0.17
CA PRO A 106 -10.57 -7.62 -0.68
C PRO A 106 -10.52 -7.84 -2.19
N LEU A 107 -9.97 -6.88 -2.95
CA LEU A 107 -9.85 -7.00 -4.40
C LEU A 107 -8.92 -8.14 -4.82
N THR A 108 -7.78 -8.33 -4.14
CA THR A 108 -6.89 -9.47 -4.39
C THR A 108 -7.59 -10.81 -4.12
N ASN A 109 -8.44 -10.89 -3.10
CA ASN A 109 -9.21 -12.10 -2.82
C ASN A 109 -10.22 -12.42 -3.93
N ILE A 110 -10.85 -11.40 -4.53
CA ILE A 110 -11.71 -11.59 -5.72
C ILE A 110 -10.88 -12.07 -6.91
N VAL A 111 -9.72 -11.47 -7.15
CA VAL A 111 -8.85 -11.82 -8.28
C VAL A 111 -8.38 -13.27 -8.20
N PHE A 112 -7.96 -13.75 -7.02
CA PHE A 112 -7.56 -15.14 -6.81
C PHE A 112 -8.70 -16.15 -6.98
N SER A 113 -9.92 -15.65 -7.00
CA SER A 113 -11.11 -16.47 -7.16
C SER A 113 -11.57 -16.59 -8.60
N LEU A 114 -11.06 -15.75 -9.49
CA LEU A 114 -11.38 -15.79 -10.91
C LEU A 114 -10.60 -16.93 -11.57
N LYS A 115 -11.33 -17.92 -12.09
CA LYS A 115 -10.76 -19.06 -12.84
C LYS A 115 -9.93 -18.63 -14.05
N PHE A 116 -10.26 -17.49 -14.64
CA PHE A 116 -9.51 -16.92 -15.77
C PHE A 116 -8.06 -16.53 -15.40
N ILE A 117 -7.82 -16.12 -14.16
CA ILE A 117 -6.52 -15.60 -13.72
C ILE A 117 -5.69 -16.68 -13.04
N MET A 118 -6.32 -17.50 -12.18
CA MET A 118 -5.62 -18.52 -11.40
C MET A 118 -5.50 -19.88 -12.11
N GLY A 119 -6.19 -20.08 -13.24
CA GLY A 119 -6.13 -21.29 -14.04
C GLY A 119 -6.67 -22.52 -13.30
N ILE A 120 -5.83 -23.54 -13.14
CA ILE A 120 -6.18 -24.86 -12.59
C ILE A 120 -6.15 -24.84 -11.04
N ASN A 121 -5.39 -23.92 -10.44
CA ASN A 121 -5.15 -23.83 -8.99
C ASN A 121 -6.14 -22.91 -8.28
N VAL A 122 -7.40 -22.86 -8.73
CA VAL A 122 -8.38 -21.91 -8.18
C VAL A 122 -8.70 -22.29 -6.73
N SER A 123 -8.45 -21.36 -5.81
CA SER A 123 -8.86 -21.55 -4.42
C SER A 123 -10.40 -21.58 -4.34
N PRO A 124 -11.02 -22.63 -3.77
CA PRO A 124 -12.46 -22.70 -3.63
C PRO A 124 -12.96 -21.53 -2.80
N PHE A 125 -13.94 -20.80 -3.34
CA PHE A 125 -14.48 -19.60 -2.74
C PHE A 125 -15.32 -19.96 -1.51
N SER A 126 -14.84 -19.68 -0.31
CA SER A 126 -15.66 -19.81 0.90
C SER A 126 -16.68 -18.67 0.95
N GLY A 127 -17.97 -18.98 1.14
CA GLY A 127 -19.04 -17.97 1.23
C GLY A 127 -18.78 -16.93 2.33
N LEU A 128 -18.02 -17.29 3.36
CA LEU A 128 -17.61 -16.40 4.45
C LEU A 128 -16.67 -15.28 3.96
N SER A 129 -15.84 -15.56 2.95
CA SER A 129 -14.96 -14.57 2.31
C SER A 129 -15.77 -13.53 1.51
N ILE A 130 -16.89 -13.94 0.89
CA ILE A 130 -17.81 -13.01 0.20
C ILE A 130 -18.50 -12.11 1.23
N ALA A 131 -18.99 -12.70 2.31
CA ALA A 131 -19.68 -11.94 3.37
C ALA A 131 -18.74 -10.90 3.99
N GLY A 132 -17.50 -11.29 4.32
CA GLY A 132 -16.48 -10.37 4.82
C GLY A 132 -16.15 -9.26 3.83
N LEU A 133 -16.09 -9.58 2.53
CA LEU A 133 -15.82 -8.60 1.48
C LEU A 133 -16.95 -7.57 1.36
N ILE A 134 -18.20 -8.01 1.38
CA ILE A 134 -19.38 -7.12 1.32
C ILE A 134 -19.43 -6.21 2.55
N ILE A 135 -19.19 -6.74 3.75
CA ILE A 135 -19.16 -5.95 4.99
C ILE A 135 -18.09 -4.86 4.94
N ILE A 136 -16.88 -5.21 4.49
CA ILE A 136 -15.78 -4.24 4.35
C ILE A 136 -16.14 -3.16 3.31
N LEU A 137 -16.73 -3.54 2.17
CA LEU A 137 -17.15 -2.60 1.13
C LEU A 137 -18.23 -1.63 1.64
N LEU A 138 -19.21 -2.15 2.39
CA LEU A 138 -20.28 -1.35 2.99
C LEU A 138 -19.73 -0.41 4.07
N GLY A 139 -18.84 -0.89 4.94
CA GLY A 139 -18.21 -0.06 5.97
C GLY A 139 -17.41 1.11 5.39
N LEU A 140 -16.62 0.84 4.34
CA LEU A 140 -15.85 1.87 3.62
C LEU A 140 -16.75 2.87 2.89
N SER A 141 -17.80 2.38 2.23
CA SER A 141 -18.77 3.24 1.53
C SER A 141 -19.54 4.13 2.52
N GLY A 142 -19.99 3.56 3.64
CA GLY A 142 -20.67 4.29 4.71
C GLY A 142 -19.78 5.37 5.34
N TYR A 143 -18.51 5.05 5.63
CA TYR A 143 -17.55 6.02 6.15
C TYR A 143 -17.37 7.23 5.21
N ARG A 144 -17.32 6.99 3.90
CA ARG A 144 -17.19 8.05 2.89
C ARG A 144 -18.42 8.94 2.83
N VAL A 145 -19.61 8.36 2.75
CA VAL A 145 -20.86 9.13 2.71
C VAL A 145 -21.01 9.95 3.98
N ALA A 146 -20.70 9.38 5.15
CA ALA A 146 -20.73 10.10 6.43
C ALA A 146 -19.74 11.28 6.45
N SER A 147 -18.51 11.09 5.97
CA SER A 147 -17.50 12.15 5.87
C SER A 147 -17.96 13.30 4.94
N MET A 148 -18.52 12.96 3.77
CA MET A 148 -19.04 13.96 2.82
C MET A 148 -20.27 14.70 3.36
N VAL A 149 -21.19 14.00 4.03
CA VAL A 149 -22.38 14.60 4.64
C VAL A 149 -21.98 15.53 5.79
N LYS A 150 -21.00 15.14 6.61
CA LYS A 150 -20.47 15.99 7.69
C LYS A 150 -19.81 17.24 7.11
N ALA A 151 -19.04 17.12 6.02
CA ALA A 151 -18.45 18.25 5.32
C ALA A 151 -19.51 19.20 4.74
N LYS A 152 -20.56 18.67 4.09
CA LYS A 152 -21.68 19.47 3.57
C LYS A 152 -22.48 20.15 4.66
N LYS A 153 -22.74 19.48 5.78
CA LYS A 153 -23.44 20.07 6.94
C LYS A 153 -22.60 21.14 7.63
N ALA A 154 -21.30 20.95 7.75
CA ALA A 154 -20.40 21.99 8.27
C ALA A 154 -20.35 23.22 7.34
N ALA A 155 -20.35 23.02 6.03
CA ALA A 155 -20.43 24.11 5.05
C ALA A 155 -21.79 24.83 5.09
N ALA A 156 -22.90 24.12 5.29
CA ALA A 156 -24.24 24.69 5.38
C ALA A 156 -24.52 25.40 6.72
N ALA A 157 -23.97 24.91 7.83
CA ALA A 157 -24.11 25.53 9.15
C ALA A 157 -23.18 26.74 9.36
N GLY A 158 -22.17 26.92 8.50
CA GLY A 158 -21.14 27.94 8.63
C GLY A 158 -21.54 29.35 8.21
N GLY A 159 -22.61 29.56 7.42
CA GLY A 159 -23.21 30.87 7.10
C GLY A 159 -22.27 31.98 6.57
N GLY A 160 -20.99 31.68 6.36
CA GLY A 160 -19.95 32.63 6.03
C GLY A 160 -19.05 32.00 4.97
N GLU A 161 -18.70 32.84 4.01
CA GLU A 161 -17.78 32.57 2.91
C GLU A 161 -16.60 31.70 3.37
N VAL A 162 -16.73 30.40 3.16
CA VAL A 162 -15.59 29.50 3.18
C VAL A 162 -14.80 29.91 1.95
N THR A 163 -13.82 30.78 2.11
CA THR A 163 -12.80 30.97 1.08
C THR A 163 -12.11 29.62 0.93
N ILE A 164 -12.61 28.81 0.01
CA ILE A 164 -11.94 27.63 -0.49
C ILE A 164 -10.68 28.20 -1.13
N ARG A 165 -9.58 28.30 -0.37
CA ARG A 165 -8.26 28.50 -0.98
C ARG A 165 -7.98 27.21 -1.73
N VAL A 166 -8.46 27.16 -2.96
CA VAL A 166 -8.01 26.23 -3.97
C VAL A 166 -6.52 26.53 -4.12
N ILE A 167 -5.68 25.71 -3.49
CA ILE A 167 -4.25 25.69 -3.81
C ILE A 167 -4.21 25.35 -5.30
N PRO A 168 -3.73 26.26 -6.18
CA PRO A 168 -3.69 25.98 -7.60
C PRO A 168 -2.89 24.68 -7.82
N GLY A 169 -3.55 23.64 -8.32
CA GLY A 169 -2.97 22.31 -8.54
C GLY A 169 -3.55 21.16 -7.70
N MET A 170 -4.40 21.44 -6.70
CA MET A 170 -5.08 20.42 -5.89
C MET A 170 -6.53 20.27 -6.37
N GLY A 171 -6.87 19.10 -6.91
CA GLY A 171 -8.20 18.82 -7.44
C GLY A 171 -9.28 18.78 -6.35
N PRO A 172 -10.57 18.74 -6.72
CA PRO A 172 -11.71 18.73 -5.79
C PRO A 172 -11.72 17.57 -4.78
N ALA A 173 -10.87 16.56 -4.96
CA ALA A 173 -10.68 15.45 -4.03
C ALA A 173 -9.73 15.77 -2.85
N GLY A 174 -9.01 16.91 -2.88
CA GLY A 174 -8.08 17.35 -1.84
C GLY A 174 -8.70 18.19 -0.71
N MET A 175 -10.02 18.26 -0.60
CA MET A 175 -10.68 18.93 0.53
C MET A 175 -10.54 18.10 1.81
N GLU A 176 -9.34 18.13 2.40
CA GLU A 176 -9.20 17.84 3.82
C GLU A 176 -9.87 19.00 4.57
N VAL A 177 -10.91 18.68 5.34
CA VAL A 177 -11.58 19.61 6.24
C VAL A 177 -10.55 20.02 7.29
N MET A 178 -9.81 21.08 7.03
CA MET A 178 -9.00 21.70 8.06
C MET A 178 -9.96 22.17 9.16
N PRO A 179 -9.71 21.82 10.43
CA PRO A 179 -10.48 22.37 11.53
C PRO A 179 -10.39 23.89 11.42
N ASN A 180 -11.57 24.50 11.56
CA ASN A 180 -11.86 25.94 11.60
C ASN A 180 -10.59 26.80 11.73
N PRO A 181 -10.26 27.71 10.78
CA PRO A 181 -9.14 28.59 10.95
C PRO A 181 -9.31 29.28 12.29
N THR A 182 -8.38 29.01 13.21
CA THR A 182 -8.30 29.78 14.44
C THR A 182 -8.31 31.25 14.01
N PRO A 183 -9.19 32.08 14.61
CA PRO A 183 -9.40 33.44 14.16
C PRO A 183 -8.04 34.09 14.00
N LEU A 184 -7.81 34.66 12.82
CA LEU A 184 -6.55 35.24 12.37
C LEU A 184 -5.94 36.00 13.55
N ILE A 185 -4.91 35.43 14.17
CA ILE A 185 -4.31 35.99 15.38
C ILE A 185 -3.80 37.36 14.96
N LYS A 186 -4.54 38.42 15.33
CA LYS A 186 -4.13 39.79 15.03
C LYS A 186 -2.69 39.94 15.51
N PRO A 187 -1.78 40.48 14.68
CA PRO A 187 -0.39 40.63 15.08
C PRO A 187 -0.36 41.39 16.39
N LYS A 188 0.17 40.74 17.44
CA LYS A 188 0.29 41.36 18.76
C LYS A 188 1.15 42.60 18.61
N SER A 189 0.69 43.72 19.13
CA SER A 189 1.46 44.96 19.09
C SER A 189 2.83 44.75 19.75
N PRO A 190 3.89 45.42 19.27
CA PRO A 190 5.22 45.29 19.84
C PRO A 190 5.25 45.60 21.35
N ASP A 191 4.38 46.48 21.84
CA ASP A 191 4.25 46.79 23.27
C ASP A 191 3.66 45.63 24.07
N HIS A 192 2.71 44.88 23.50
CA HIS A 192 2.16 43.69 24.13
C HIS A 192 3.23 42.59 24.30
N LEU A 193 4.11 42.43 23.31
CA LEU A 193 5.24 41.49 23.41
C LEU A 193 6.26 41.93 24.46
N ARG A 194 6.62 43.22 24.50
CA ARG A 194 7.56 43.77 25.49
C ARG A 194 7.04 43.58 26.92
N ASN A 195 5.76 43.86 27.15
CA ASN A 195 5.15 43.69 28.47
C ASN A 195 5.05 42.22 28.90
N GLN A 196 4.86 41.30 27.95
CA GLN A 196 4.89 39.85 28.21
C GLN A 196 6.31 39.37 28.58
N PHE A 197 7.37 40.01 28.04
CA PHE A 197 8.74 39.73 28.45
C PHE A 197 9.05 40.30 29.85
N PHE A 198 8.63 41.53 30.16
CA PHE A 198 8.87 42.13 31.49
C PHE A 198 8.17 41.36 32.61
N SER A 199 6.96 40.85 32.36
CA SER A 199 6.27 40.00 33.34
C SER A 199 6.98 38.68 33.58
N LYS A 200 7.58 38.08 32.54
CA LYS A 200 8.39 36.86 32.67
C LYS A 200 9.71 37.07 33.42
N ILE A 201 10.25 38.29 33.43
CA ILE A 201 11.48 38.66 34.15
C ILE A 201 11.17 39.13 35.59
N GLY A 202 9.89 39.16 36.00
CA GLY A 202 9.48 39.56 37.35
C GLY A 202 9.47 41.07 37.57
N ILE A 203 9.60 41.87 36.50
CA ILE A 203 9.53 43.33 36.57
C ILE A 203 8.06 43.72 36.50
N GLN A 204 7.51 44.22 37.61
CA GLN A 204 6.12 44.69 37.67
C GLN A 204 5.97 45.96 36.82
N VAL A 205 5.23 45.84 35.71
CA VAL A 205 4.88 46.99 34.87
C VAL A 205 3.59 47.60 35.41
N PRO A 206 3.55 48.91 35.74
CA PRO A 206 2.35 49.53 36.30
C PRO A 206 1.16 49.49 35.32
N ASP A 207 -0.01 49.07 35.83
CA ASP A 207 -1.23 48.79 35.07
C ASP A 207 -1.75 49.95 34.21
N ASN A 208 -1.34 51.17 34.54
CA ASN A 208 -1.75 52.39 33.88
C ASN A 208 -1.34 52.43 32.39
N ARG A 209 -0.30 51.68 31.98
CA ARG A 209 0.10 51.60 30.56
C ARG A 209 -0.77 50.66 29.71
N PHE A 210 -1.42 49.67 30.32
CA PHE A 210 -2.24 48.72 29.55
C PHE A 210 -3.58 49.33 29.12
N LYS A 211 -4.14 50.26 29.90
CA LYS A 211 -5.44 50.89 29.59
C LYS A 211 -5.40 51.83 28.38
N ASN A 212 -4.30 52.55 28.14
CA ASN A 212 -4.22 53.49 27.02
C ASN A 212 -4.11 52.84 25.64
N THR A 213 -3.75 51.55 25.56
CA THR A 213 -3.56 50.87 24.25
C THR A 213 -4.88 50.33 23.68
N ASN A 214 -5.89 50.12 24.51
CA ASN A 214 -7.20 49.59 24.08
C ASN A 214 -8.21 50.68 23.68
N ASN A 215 -7.91 51.97 23.91
CA ASN A 215 -8.82 53.07 23.59
C ASN A 215 -8.55 53.75 22.23
N ASN A 216 -7.55 53.28 21.46
CA ASN A 216 -7.18 53.84 20.15
C ASN A 216 -7.34 52.83 19.00
N VAL A 217 -8.28 51.89 19.10
CA VAL A 217 -8.67 50.98 18.00
C VAL A 217 -10.16 51.10 17.75
#